data_AF-A0AAE4PAX2-F1
#
_entry.id   AF-A0AAE4PAX2-F1
#
_cell.length_a   1.000
_cell.length_b   1.000
_cell.length_c   1.000
_cell.angle_alpha   90.00
_cell.angle_beta   90.00
_cell.angle_gamma   90.00
#
_symmetry.space_group_name_H-M   'P 1'
#
loop_
_entity.id
_entity.type
_entity.pdbx_description
1 polymer ?
#
loop_
_entity_poly.entity_id
_entity_poly.type
_entity_poly.pdbx_seq_one_letter_code
_entity_poly.pdbx_strand_id
1 'polypeptide(L)'
;MDDATKAKITDSLEEMIIELAPDANLRPMYGGTVVELETDNPKSRIGGFYVYADYVSFEFANGVQFEDLDGVLEGTGKLRRHVKLRSTADVKTKTCKGFLDQAIALAQTS
;
A
#
# COMPACT_ATOMS: atom_id res chain seq x y z
N MET A 1 1.95 -17.03 -8.41
CA MET A 1 2.34 -15.90 -9.31
C MET A 1 3.84 -15.96 -9.56
N ASP A 2 4.32 -15.72 -10.79
CA ASP A 2 5.77 -15.74 -11.06
C ASP A 2 6.50 -14.49 -10.49
N ASP A 3 7.81 -14.61 -10.27
CA ASP A 3 8.62 -13.57 -9.63
C ASP A 3 8.73 -12.29 -10.46
N ALA A 4 8.70 -12.41 -11.79
CA ALA A 4 8.72 -11.26 -12.69
C ALA A 4 7.46 -10.41 -12.54
N THR A 5 6.29 -11.04 -12.33
CA THR A 5 5.03 -10.34 -12.09
C THR A 5 5.03 -9.70 -10.70
N LYS A 6 5.55 -10.37 -9.66
CA LYS A 6 5.64 -9.76 -8.32
C LYS A 6 6.53 -8.52 -8.34
N ALA A 7 7.69 -8.60 -8.99
CA ALA A 7 8.63 -7.48 -9.14
C ALA A 7 7.96 -6.29 -9.84
N LYS A 8 7.29 -6.51 -10.97
CA LYS A 8 6.57 -5.41 -11.66
C LYS A 8 5.49 -4.76 -10.81
N ILE A 9 4.78 -5.53 -9.99
CA ILE A 9 3.77 -4.98 -9.07
C ILE A 9 4.46 -4.12 -8.00
N THR A 10 5.54 -4.62 -7.37
CA THR A 10 6.26 -3.85 -6.35
C THR A 10 6.88 -2.59 -6.93
N ASP A 11 7.50 -2.66 -8.11
CA ASP A 11 8.08 -1.50 -8.79
C ASP A 11 7.00 -0.43 -9.07
N SER A 12 5.83 -0.85 -9.58
CA SER A 12 4.70 0.06 -9.83
C SER A 12 4.15 0.69 -8.55
N LEU A 13 4.18 -0.03 -7.41
CA LEU A 13 3.77 0.53 -6.12
C LEU A 13 4.81 1.53 -5.61
N GLU A 14 6.10 1.23 -5.71
CA GLU A 14 7.18 2.13 -5.30
C GLU A 14 7.16 3.42 -6.12
N GLU A 15 7.05 3.34 -7.45
CA GLU A 15 6.91 4.50 -8.34
C GLU A 15 5.72 5.37 -7.94
N MET A 16 4.56 4.76 -7.72
CA MET A 16 3.34 5.47 -7.28
C MET A 16 3.52 6.14 -5.92
N ILE A 17 4.18 5.47 -4.98
CA ILE A 17 4.42 6.04 -3.64
C ILE A 17 5.34 7.24 -3.72
N ILE A 18 6.43 7.16 -4.46
CA ILE A 18 7.37 8.27 -4.62
C ILE A 18 6.74 9.42 -5.42
N GLU A 19 5.86 9.14 -6.38
CA GLU A 19 5.10 10.18 -7.09
C GLU A 19 4.19 10.99 -6.15
N LEU A 20 3.51 10.30 -5.23
CA LEU A 20 2.54 10.94 -4.33
C LEU A 20 3.11 11.49 -3.03
N ALA A 21 4.18 10.87 -2.53
CA ALA A 21 4.88 11.28 -1.32
C ALA A 21 6.39 11.17 -1.57
N PRO A 22 7.01 12.16 -2.24
CA PRO A 22 8.44 12.13 -2.60
C PRO A 22 9.39 11.98 -1.42
N ASP A 23 8.95 12.42 -0.23
CA ASP A 23 9.72 12.33 1.02
C ASP A 23 9.42 11.05 1.82
N ALA A 24 8.58 10.15 1.29
CA ALA A 24 8.27 8.90 1.97
C ALA A 24 9.50 8.00 2.08
N ASN A 25 9.69 7.45 3.27
CA ASN A 25 10.72 6.48 3.57
C ASN A 25 10.20 5.06 3.34
N LEU A 26 10.72 4.41 2.29
CA LEU A 26 10.43 3.01 1.96
C LEU A 26 11.48 2.09 2.59
N ARG A 27 11.05 1.22 3.51
CA ARG A 27 11.97 0.37 4.26
C ARG A 27 11.63 -1.12 4.12
N PRO A 28 12.61 -1.97 3.72
CA PRO A 28 12.43 -3.41 3.77
C PRO A 28 12.17 -3.89 5.20
N MET A 29 11.03 -4.54 5.44
CA MET A 29 10.63 -5.05 6.75
C MET A 29 9.67 -6.24 6.60
N TYR A 30 9.87 -7.29 7.41
CA TYR A 30 8.97 -8.46 7.48
C TYR A 30 8.70 -9.16 6.13
N GLY A 31 9.67 -9.18 5.21
CA GLY A 31 9.50 -9.79 3.89
C GLY A 31 8.70 -8.93 2.90
N GLY A 32 8.49 -7.65 3.20
CA GLY A 32 7.95 -6.65 2.29
C GLY A 32 8.58 -5.28 2.54
N THR A 33 7.85 -4.22 2.23
CA THR A 33 8.29 -2.83 2.38
C THR A 33 7.23 -2.06 3.17
N VAL A 34 7.65 -1.36 4.21
CA VAL A 34 6.77 -0.41 4.93
C VAL A 34 6.90 0.99 4.34
N VAL A 35 5.81 1.75 4.40
CA VAL A 35 5.74 3.14 3.94
C VAL A 35 5.57 4.05 5.15
N GLU A 36 6.59 4.86 5.42
CA GLU A 36 6.64 5.85 6.50
C GLU A 36 6.73 7.25 5.86
N LEU A 37 5.83 8.18 6.24
CA LEU A 37 5.82 9.53 5.62
C LEU A 37 6.93 10.45 6.15
N GLU A 38 7.56 10.08 7.26
CA GLU A 38 8.64 10.83 7.88
C GLU A 38 9.85 9.93 8.13
N THR A 39 11.04 10.41 7.76
CA THR A 39 12.32 9.74 8.01
C THR A 39 12.52 9.47 9.50
N ASP A 40 12.95 8.24 9.83
CA ASP A 40 13.21 7.77 11.19
C ASP A 40 12.03 7.90 12.19
N ASN A 41 10.80 8.05 11.70
CA ASN A 41 9.60 8.08 12.53
C ASN A 41 8.61 6.95 12.17
N PRO A 42 8.70 5.78 12.84
CA PRO A 42 7.77 4.67 12.62
C PRO A 42 6.29 4.99 12.91
N LYS A 43 5.98 6.07 13.64
CA LYS A 43 4.59 6.49 13.88
C LYS A 43 3.95 7.12 12.65
N SER A 44 4.76 7.60 11.70
CA SER A 44 4.30 8.12 10.40
C SER A 44 3.92 7.01 9.41
N ARG A 45 3.98 5.73 9.85
CA ARG A 45 3.68 4.59 9.00
C ARG A 45 2.20 4.57 8.61
N ILE A 46 1.95 4.69 7.31
CA ILE A 46 0.60 4.62 6.75
C ILE A 46 0.25 3.23 6.21
N GLY A 47 1.24 2.36 6.01
CA GLY A 47 1.03 1.06 5.39
C GLY A 47 2.30 0.36 4.96
N GLY A 48 2.17 -0.51 3.96
CA GLY A 48 3.25 -1.27 3.38
C GLY A 48 2.76 -2.24 2.30
N PHE A 49 3.66 -2.84 1.54
CA PHE A 49 3.32 -3.91 0.62
C PHE A 49 4.17 -5.15 0.86
N TYR A 50 3.56 -6.33 0.71
CA TYR A 50 4.15 -7.61 1.09
C TYR A 50 3.95 -8.64 -0.01
N VAL A 51 5.02 -9.38 -0.32
CA VAL A 51 5.02 -10.35 -1.41
C VAL A 51 4.62 -11.73 -0.88
N TYR A 52 3.52 -12.27 -1.40
CA TYR A 52 3.06 -13.63 -1.13
C TYR A 52 3.23 -14.53 -2.37
N ALA A 53 3.00 -15.84 -2.22
CA ALA A 53 3.15 -16.80 -3.32
C ALA A 53 2.28 -16.45 -4.54
N ASP A 54 1.04 -16.00 -4.30
CA ASP A 54 0.03 -15.81 -5.34
C ASP A 54 -0.39 -14.36 -5.59
N TYR A 55 0.06 -13.42 -4.76
CA TYR A 55 -0.30 -12.01 -4.85
C TYR A 55 0.70 -11.12 -4.12
N VAL A 56 0.67 -9.83 -4.41
CA VAL A 56 1.25 -8.79 -3.55
C VAL A 56 0.11 -8.15 -2.75
N SER A 57 0.26 -8.06 -1.44
CA SER A 57 -0.68 -7.36 -0.56
C SER A 57 -0.24 -5.90 -0.47
N PHE A 58 -1.11 -4.93 -0.75
CA PHE A 58 -0.88 -3.53 -0.42
C PHE A 58 -1.77 -3.16 0.76
N GLU A 59 -1.14 -2.89 1.91
CA GLU A 59 -1.78 -2.76 3.22
C GLU A 59 -1.78 -1.33 3.71
N PHE A 60 -2.87 -0.94 4.38
CA PHE A 60 -3.08 0.39 4.92
C PHE A 60 -3.42 0.30 6.41
N ALA A 61 -2.65 1.01 7.24
CA ALA A 61 -2.74 0.94 8.69
C ALA A 61 -4.14 1.30 9.22
N ASN A 62 -4.79 2.29 8.59
CA ASN A 62 -6.10 2.82 8.95
C ASN A 62 -7.15 2.66 7.84
N GLY A 63 -6.99 1.65 6.97
CA GLY A 63 -7.84 1.49 5.78
C GLY A 63 -9.33 1.27 6.04
N VAL A 64 -9.76 1.01 7.28
CA VAL A 64 -11.20 0.97 7.64
C VAL A 64 -11.90 2.31 7.44
N GLN A 65 -11.14 3.41 7.41
CA GLN A 65 -11.67 4.77 7.24
C GLN A 65 -11.79 5.16 5.76
N PHE A 66 -11.38 4.29 4.84
CA PHE A 66 -11.34 4.63 3.42
C PHE A 66 -12.69 4.46 2.75
N GLU A 67 -12.97 5.35 1.81
CA GLU A 67 -14.02 5.13 0.82
C GLU A 67 -13.55 4.06 -0.17
N ASP A 68 -14.32 2.97 -0.26
CA ASP A 68 -14.08 1.81 -1.12
C ASP A 68 -15.31 1.54 -1.99
N LEU A 69 -15.52 2.39 -2.99
CA LEU A 69 -16.69 2.34 -3.88
C LEU A 69 -16.81 1.01 -4.64
N ASP A 70 -15.67 0.40 -4.97
CA ASP A 70 -15.60 -0.84 -5.74
C ASP A 70 -15.54 -2.10 -4.86
N GLY A 71 -15.49 -1.94 -3.53
CA GLY A 71 -15.46 -3.05 -2.57
C GLY A 71 -14.22 -3.93 -2.68
N VAL A 72 -13.07 -3.37 -3.08
CA VAL A 72 -11.84 -4.12 -3.34
C VAL A 72 -10.95 -4.28 -2.10
N LEU A 73 -11.22 -3.54 -1.02
CA LEU A 73 -10.48 -3.66 0.23
C LEU A 73 -10.90 -4.93 0.99
N GLU A 74 -9.89 -5.70 1.35
CA GLU A 74 -10.01 -6.93 2.14
C GLU A 74 -9.51 -6.70 3.58
N GLY A 75 -9.95 -7.57 4.49
CA GLY A 75 -9.49 -7.61 5.89
C GLY A 75 -10.59 -7.34 6.91
N THR A 76 -10.53 -8.05 8.04
CA THR A 76 -11.53 -7.99 9.13
C THR A 76 -10.97 -7.39 10.42
N GLY A 77 -9.75 -6.85 10.38
CA GLY A 77 -9.11 -6.20 11.51
C GLY A 77 -9.81 -4.91 11.94
N LYS A 78 -9.51 -4.42 13.14
CA LYS A 78 -10.11 -3.20 13.71
C LYS A 78 -9.82 -1.92 12.91
N LEU A 79 -8.62 -1.83 12.33
CA LEU A 79 -8.14 -0.64 11.61
C LEU A 79 -7.67 -0.96 10.19
N ARG A 80 -6.88 -2.03 10.05
CA ARG A 80 -6.19 -2.36 8.81
C ARG A 80 -7.13 -2.86 7.72
N ARG A 81 -6.89 -2.41 6.49
CA ARG A 81 -7.38 -3.03 5.25
C ARG A 81 -6.22 -3.25 4.29
N HIS A 82 -6.42 -4.12 3.30
CA HIS A 82 -5.44 -4.39 2.27
C HIS A 82 -6.11 -4.71 0.95
N VAL A 83 -5.38 -4.56 -0.16
CA VAL A 83 -5.80 -5.02 -1.48
C VAL A 83 -4.83 -6.08 -1.98
N LYS A 84 -5.36 -7.19 -2.50
CA LYS A 84 -4.53 -8.25 -3.11
C LYS A 84 -4.36 -8.00 -4.61
N LEU A 85 -3.12 -7.84 -5.04
CA LEU A 85 -2.73 -7.59 -6.42
C LEU A 85 -2.18 -8.87 -7.04
N ARG A 86 -2.86 -9.39 -8.07
CA ARG A 86 -2.51 -10.63 -8.78
C ARG A 86 -1.98 -10.38 -10.19
N SER A 87 -2.06 -9.14 -10.64
CA SER A 87 -1.56 -8.68 -11.92
C SER A 87 -1.04 -7.24 -11.80
N THR A 88 -0.18 -6.81 -12.71
CA THR A 88 0.27 -5.41 -12.76
C THR A 88 -0.88 -4.45 -13.04
N ALA A 89 -1.91 -4.89 -13.78
CA ALA A 89 -3.10 -4.08 -14.04
C ALA A 89 -3.89 -3.77 -12.76
N ASP A 90 -3.83 -4.65 -11.75
CA ASP A 90 -4.55 -4.47 -10.48
C ASP A 90 -4.15 -3.17 -9.76
N VAL A 91 -2.90 -2.71 -9.92
CA VAL A 91 -2.42 -1.44 -9.34
C VAL A 91 -3.31 -0.27 -9.80
N LYS A 92 -3.75 -0.30 -11.05
CA LYS A 92 -4.65 0.70 -11.62
C LYS A 92 -6.13 0.35 -11.42
N THR A 93 -6.52 -0.89 -11.73
CA THR A 93 -7.94 -1.29 -11.75
C THR A 93 -8.55 -1.46 -10.37
N LYS A 94 -7.73 -1.59 -9.32
CA LYS A 94 -8.17 -1.59 -7.92
C LYS A 94 -7.85 -0.31 -7.18
N THR A 95 -7.65 0.79 -7.92
CA THR A 95 -7.65 2.15 -7.37
C THR A 95 -6.58 2.35 -6.27
N CYS A 96 -5.42 1.68 -6.38
CA CYS A 96 -4.36 1.75 -5.36
C CYS A 96 -3.89 3.19 -5.09
N LYS A 97 -3.82 4.01 -6.15
CA LYS A 97 -3.49 5.44 -6.03
C LYS A 97 -4.49 6.17 -5.13
N GLY A 98 -5.79 5.92 -5.30
CA GLY A 98 -6.83 6.57 -4.50
C GLY A 98 -6.78 6.16 -3.02
N PHE A 99 -6.45 4.91 -2.72
CA PHE A 99 -6.25 4.49 -1.33
C PHE A 99 -4.98 5.08 -0.71
N LEU A 100 -3.90 5.23 -1.49
CA LEU A 100 -2.69 5.89 -1.02
C LEU A 100 -2.92 7.38 -0.74
N ASP A 101 -3.64 8.09 -1.64
CA ASP A 101 -4.05 9.48 -1.43
C ASP A 101 -4.84 9.64 -0.11
N GLN A 102 -5.81 8.75 0.14
CA GLN A 102 -6.56 8.72 1.40
C GLN A 102 -5.68 8.44 2.63
N ALA A 103 -4.71 7.53 2.51
CA ALA A 103 -3.78 7.19 3.58
C ALA A 103 -2.89 8.39 3.97
N ILE A 104 -2.39 9.12 2.97
CA ILE A 104 -1.57 10.33 3.15
C ILE A 104 -2.40 11.43 3.81
N ALA A 105 -3.60 11.71 3.29
CA ALA A 105 -4.49 12.73 3.83
C ALA A 105 -4.84 12.46 5.30
N LEU A 106 -5.17 11.20 5.64
CA LEU A 106 -5.52 10.82 7.00
C LEU A 106 -4.37 11.04 7.99
N ALA A 107 -3.13 10.73 7.57
CA ALA A 107 -1.94 10.92 8.39
C ALA A 107 -1.63 12.40 8.68
N GLN A 108 -2.00 13.31 7.78
CA GLN A 108 -1.81 14.76 7.94
C GLN A 108 -2.87 15.42 8.85
N THR A 109 -4.00 14.73 9.06
CA THR A 109 -5.11 15.21 9.92
C THR A 109 -5.05 14.70 11.36
N SER A 110 -4.07 13.87 11.70
CA SER A 110 -3.95 13.16 12.99
C SER A 110 -2.94 13.78 13.96
#